data_AF-H8WU87-F1
#
_entry.id   AF-H8WU87-F1
#
_cell.length_a   1.000
_cell.length_b   1.000
_cell.length_c   1.000
_cell.angle_alpha   90.00
_cell.angle_beta   90.00
_cell.angle_gamma   90.00
#
_symmetry.space_group_name_H-M   'P 1'
#
loop_
_entity.id
_entity.type
_entity.pdbx_description
1 polymer ?
#
loop_
_entity_poly.entity_id
_entity_poly.type
_entity_poly.pdbx_seq_one_letter_code
_entity_poly.pdbx_strand_id
1 'polypeptide(L)' 'EGVVTVEESNTFGTELELTEGMSFDKGYLSPYFVTDADRQEVVLEDAYVLLVESKISNVKDLLPLLEKV' A
#
# COMPACT_ATOMS: atom_id res chain seq x y z
N GLU A 1 19.03 -4.14 1.09
CA GLU A 1 19.27 -2.99 0.21
C GLU A 1 18.33 -1.90 0.65
N GLY A 2 18.82 -0.70 0.97
CA GLY A 2 17.98 0.39 1.47
C GLY A 2 17.18 0.99 0.33
N VAL A 3 15.89 1.26 0.56
CA VAL A 3 15.02 1.93 -0.40
C VAL A 3 14.92 3.40 0.00
N VAL A 4 15.10 4.29 -0.98
CA VAL A 4 14.96 5.74 -0.79
C VAL A 4 13.73 6.17 -1.58
N THR A 5 12.71 6.65 -0.87
CA THR A 5 11.50 7.24 -1.46
C THR A 5 11.56 8.75 -1.31
N VAL A 6 11.13 9.50 -2.33
CA VAL A 6 11.08 10.96 -2.30
C VAL A 6 9.63 11.39 -2.28
N GLU A 7 9.26 12.18 -1.26
CA GLU A 7 7.93 12.76 -1.11
C GLU A 7 7.99 14.28 -1.24
N GLU A 8 6.99 14.87 -1.88
CA GLU A 8 6.88 16.32 -2.03
C GLU A 8 6.20 16.92 -0.79
N SER A 9 7.00 17.55 0.09
CA SER A 9 6.51 18.22 1.29
C SER A 9 6.29 19.72 1.04
N ASN A 10 5.22 20.27 1.62
CA ASN A 10 4.90 21.71 1.54
C ASN A 10 5.75 22.58 2.50
N THR A 11 6.71 21.98 3.21
CA THR A 11 7.54 22.65 4.22
C THR A 11 8.84 23.17 3.59
N PHE A 12 9.32 24.34 4.04
CA PHE A 12 10.57 24.93 3.53
C PHE A 12 11.79 24.15 4.05
N GLY A 13 12.45 23.36 3.19
CA GLY A 13 13.67 22.62 3.51
C GLY A 13 13.72 21.22 2.90
N THR A 14 14.81 20.49 3.13
CA THR A 14 14.91 19.06 2.82
C THR A 14 15.02 18.31 4.14
N GLU A 15 14.10 17.39 4.38
CA GLU A 15 14.07 16.54 5.58
C GLU A 15 14.38 15.09 5.18
N LEU A 16 15.16 14.39 6.02
CA LEU A 16 15.46 12.97 5.85
C LEU A 16 14.78 12.21 6.98
N GLU A 17 13.80 11.38 6.65
CA GLU A 17 13.13 10.50 7.59
C GLU A 17 13.58 9.05 7.35
N LEU A 18 14.05 8.38 8.40
CA LEU A 18 14.34 6.95 8.37
C LEU A 18 13.14 6.21 8.95
N THR A 19 12.42 5.47 8.13
CA THR A 19 11.30 4.65 8.55
C THR A 19 11.68 3.16 8.51
N GLU A 20 11.20 2.40 9.51
CA GLU A 20 11.27 0.95 9.48
C GLU A 20 10.14 0.45 8.57
N GLY A 21 10.48 0.08 7.35
CA GLY A 21 9.51 -0.37 6.34
C GLY A 21 10.09 -1.43 5.41
N MET A 22 9.23 -2.01 4.59
CA MET A 22 9.60 -2.99 3.57
C MET A 22 9.01 -2.59 2.23
N SER A 23 9.78 -2.75 1.16
CA SER A 23 9.33 -2.54 -0.21
C SER A 23 9.32 -3.86 -0.97
N PHE A 24 8.36 -4.00 -1.88
CA PHE A 24 8.20 -5.16 -2.75
C PHE A 24 8.04 -4.70 -4.20
N ASP A 25 8.59 -5.46 -5.16
CA ASP A 25 8.48 -5.15 -6.60
C ASP A 25 7.09 -5.47 -7.21
N LYS A 26 6.04 -5.54 -6.38
CA LYS A 26 4.67 -5.87 -6.80
C LYS A 26 3.75 -4.69 -6.52
N GLY A 27 3.13 -4.17 -7.57
CA GLY A 27 2.07 -3.16 -7.48
C GLY A 27 0.68 -3.74 -7.23
N TYR A 28 -0.33 -2.88 -7.34
CA TYR A 28 -1.74 -3.25 -7.20
C TYR A 28 -2.24 -4.14 -8.35
N LEU A 29 -3.19 -5.04 -8.05
CA LEU A 29 -3.72 -5.99 -9.03
C LEU A 29 -4.66 -5.34 -10.07
N SER A 30 -5.32 -4.26 -9.67
CA SER A 30 -6.37 -3.60 -10.45
C SER A 30 -6.23 -2.08 -10.37
N PRO A 31 -6.35 -1.35 -11.49
CA PRO A 31 -6.25 0.12 -11.48
C PRO A 31 -7.36 0.80 -10.66
N TYR A 32 -8.45 0.08 -10.37
CA TYR A 32 -9.50 0.58 -9.51
C TYR A 32 -9.07 0.79 -8.04
N PHE A 33 -7.88 0.32 -7.65
CA PHE A 33 -7.33 0.58 -6.32
C PHE A 33 -6.65 1.94 -6.19
N VAL A 34 -6.36 2.64 -7.29
CA VAL A 34 -5.67 3.93 -7.29
C VAL A 34 -6.44 4.96 -6.47
N THR A 35 -5.78 5.53 -5.45
CA THR A 35 -6.33 6.59 -4.60
C THR A 35 -5.74 7.96 -4.94
N ASP A 36 -4.54 8.01 -5.52
CA ASP A 36 -3.95 9.20 -6.11
C ASP A 36 -3.87 9.02 -7.64
N ALA A 37 -4.79 9.66 -8.35
CA ALA A 37 -4.91 9.52 -9.80
C ALA A 37 -3.79 10.25 -10.57
N ASP A 38 -3.23 11.31 -10.00
CA ASP A 38 -2.19 12.12 -10.64
C ASP A 38 -0.85 11.39 -10.59
N ARG A 39 -0.56 10.73 -9.45
CA ARG A 39 0.65 9.91 -9.25
C ARG A 39 0.49 8.45 -9.68
N GLN A 40 -0.75 8.01 -9.96
CA GLN A 40 -1.12 6.61 -10.21
C GLN A 40 -0.73 5.66 -9.06
N GLU A 41 -0.91 6.12 -7.83
CA GLU A 41 -0.49 5.44 -6.61
C GLU A 41 -1.68 4.97 -5.77
N VAL A 42 -1.42 3.96 -4.94
CA VAL A 42 -2.35 3.47 -3.92
C VAL A 42 -1.76 3.81 -2.57
N VAL A 43 -2.26 4.87 -1.98
CA VAL A 43 -1.88 5.33 -0.64
C VAL A 43 -2.99 4.93 0.32
N LEU A 44 -2.63 4.16 1.36
CA LEU A 44 -3.53 3.72 2.44
C LEU A 44 -2.90 4.06 3.79
N GLU A 45 -3.66 4.74 4.65
CA GLU A 45 -3.25 5.07 6.02
C GLU A 45 -3.80 4.03 7.01
N ASP A 46 -3.01 3.68 8.03
CA ASP A 46 -3.37 2.72 9.09
C ASP A 46 -4.00 1.39 8.59
N ALA A 47 -3.50 0.88 7.46
CA ALA A 47 -4.09 -0.26 6.78
C ALA A 47 -3.73 -1.60 7.45
N TYR A 48 -4.72 -2.51 7.48
CA TYR A 48 -4.47 -3.92 7.80
C TYR A 48 -3.80 -4.64 6.61
N VAL A 49 -2.78 -5.45 6.91
CA VAL A 49 -2.11 -6.31 5.92
C VAL A 49 -2.61 -7.74 6.07
N LEU A 50 -3.28 -8.25 5.03
CA LEU A 50 -3.75 -9.63 4.96
C LEU A 50 -2.75 -10.49 4.16
N LEU A 51 -2.06 -11.40 4.85
CA LEU A 51 -1.14 -12.36 4.22
C LEU A 51 -1.84 -13.70 3.96
N VAL A 52 -1.87 -14.13 2.69
CA VAL A 52 -2.50 -15.39 2.26
C VAL A 52 -1.50 -16.18 1.41
N GLU A 53 -1.28 -17.44 1.76
CA GLU A 53 -0.32 -18.32 1.06
C GLU A 53 -0.85 -18.82 -0.29
N SER A 54 -2.17 -18.97 -0.42
CA SER A 54 -2.82 -19.52 -1.60
C SER A 54 -3.49 -18.46 -2.47
N LYS A 55 -3.73 -18.80 -3.75
CA LYS A 55 -4.44 -17.91 -4.66
C LYS A 55 -5.90 -17.74 -4.22
N ILE A 56 -6.29 -16.50 -3.94
CA ILE A 56 -7.70 -16.13 -3.75
C ILE A 56 -8.39 -16.15 -5.12
N SER A 57 -9.36 -17.03 -5.30
CA SER A 57 -10.15 -17.15 -6.53
C SER A 57 -11.65 -16.99 -6.31
N ASN A 58 -12.11 -17.14 -5.07
CA ASN A 58 -13.52 -17.05 -4.70
C ASN A 58 -13.71 -15.94 -3.66
N VAL A 59 -14.60 -15.00 -3.97
CA VAL A 59 -14.94 -13.87 -3.09
C VAL A 59 -15.58 -14.32 -1.78
N LYS A 60 -16.29 -15.46 -1.77
CA LYS A 60 -16.98 -15.97 -0.58
C LYS A 60 -16.04 -16.27 0.58
N ASP A 61 -14.78 -16.59 0.28
CA ASP A 61 -13.78 -16.93 1.29
C ASP A 61 -13.29 -15.67 2.03
N LEU A 62 -13.45 -14.48 1.43
CA LEU A 62 -13.05 -13.21 2.03
C LEU A 62 -14.16 -12.54 2.85
N LEU A 63 -15.43 -12.77 2.51
CA LEU A 63 -16.57 -12.09 3.15
C LEU A 63 -16.55 -12.16 4.68
N PRO A 64 -16.33 -13.33 5.33
CA PRO A 64 -16.39 -13.43 6.78
C PRO A 64 -15.27 -12.68 7.50
N LEU A 65 -14.17 -12.39 6.81
CA LEU A 65 -13.07 -11.59 7.34
C LEU A 65 -13.34 -10.10 7.15
N LEU A 66 -13.78 -9.71 5.96
CA LEU A 66 -14.11 -8.32 5.63
C LEU A 66 -15.25 -7.75 6.49
N GLU A 67 -16.16 -8.60 6.96
CA GLU A 67 -17.23 -8.18 7.88
C GLU A 67 -16.76 -7.88 9.31
N LYS A 68 -15.53 -8.28 9.68
CA LYS A 68 -15.01 -8.18 11.06
C LYS A 68 -14.07 -7.01 11.29
N VAL A 69 -13.67 -6.30 10.24
CA VAL A 69 -12.69 -5.21 10.26
C VAL A 69 -13.35 -3.88 9.94
#